data_AF-A0A095A0B3-F1
#
_entry.id   AF-A0A095A0B3-F1
#
_cell.length_a   1.000
_cell.length_b   1.000
_cell.length_c   1.000
_cell.angle_alpha   90.00
_cell.angle_beta   90.00
_cell.angle_gamma   90.00
#
_symmetry.space_group_name_H-M   'P 1'
#
loop_
_entity.id
_entity.type
_entity.pdbx_description
1 polymer ?
#
loop_
_entity_poly.entity_id
_entity_poly.type
_entity_poly.pdbx_seq_one_letter_code
_entity_poly.pdbx_strand_id
1 'polypeptide(L)'
;MQSFRCILTKGIPLQIAYRYRSYGIRLKSFDPPYLSVKPPIHIYQSVQFDVRGHNYVQLEKFTSYIHKFFINCGYEVENFPLPPSKKLYRLYHTNSTNIRSDFEISEFRRIYRISGVRAVQLPILLDLIYQNLSSGINIHIGKTDTSLDENRFVPQLEKEALEKELSKLKF
;
A
#
# COMPACT_ATOMS: atom_id res chain seq x y z
N MET A 1 -16.51 -20.95 28.25
CA MET A 1 -16.18 -19.81 27.38
C MET A 1 -15.54 -18.71 28.23
N GLN A 2 -14.21 -18.69 28.36
CA GLN A 2 -13.52 -17.63 29.09
C GLN A 2 -12.92 -16.65 28.06
N SER A 3 -13.48 -15.44 28.05
CA SER A 3 -13.01 -14.32 27.25
C SER A 3 -11.74 -13.75 27.89
N PHE A 4 -10.60 -13.87 27.21
CA PHE A 4 -9.41 -13.11 27.57
C PHE A 4 -9.55 -11.69 27.01
N ARG A 5 -9.82 -10.74 27.90
CA ARG A 5 -9.87 -9.32 27.60
C ARG A 5 -8.43 -8.77 27.73
N CYS A 6 -7.71 -8.69 26.62
CA CYS A 6 -6.39 -8.06 26.60
C CYS A 6 -6.55 -6.53 26.62
N ILE A 7 -6.28 -5.94 27.78
CA ILE A 7 -6.19 -4.49 27.94
C ILE A 7 -4.82 -4.06 27.40
N LEU A 8 -4.79 -3.56 26.16
CA LEU A 8 -3.61 -2.93 25.57
C LEU A 8 -3.50 -1.50 26.10
N THR A 9 -2.75 -1.33 27.19
CA THR A 9 -2.27 -0.02 27.64
C THR A 9 -1.26 0.52 26.63
N LYS A 10 -1.55 1.69 26.06
CA LYS A 10 -0.63 2.43 25.18
C LYS A 10 0.70 2.64 25.92
N GLY A 11 1.80 2.11 25.38
CA GLY A 11 3.15 2.47 25.81
C GLY A 11 4.04 1.33 26.32
N ILE A 12 3.58 0.08 26.38
CA ILE A 12 4.45 -1.05 26.72
C ILE A 12 4.58 -1.92 25.46
N PRO A 13 5.76 -2.04 24.83
CA PRO A 13 5.94 -3.02 23.78
C PRO A 13 5.71 -4.40 24.40
N LEU A 14 4.80 -5.18 23.82
CA LEU A 14 4.64 -6.60 24.14
C LEU A 14 6.02 -7.24 23.94
N GLN A 15 6.74 -7.47 25.05
CA GLN A 15 7.99 -8.18 25.02
C GLN A 15 7.66 -9.64 24.73
N ILE A 16 7.55 -9.97 23.45
CA ILE A 16 7.74 -11.34 22.99
C ILE A 16 9.10 -11.72 23.56
N ALA A 17 9.11 -12.70 24.46
CA ALA A 17 10.31 -13.16 25.14
C ALA A 17 11.21 -13.85 24.11
N TYR A 18 11.91 -13.06 23.31
CA TYR A 18 13.02 -13.56 22.54
C TYR A 18 14.09 -13.95 23.55
N ARG A 19 14.25 -15.25 23.78
CA ARG A 19 15.39 -15.83 24.51
C ARG A 19 16.67 -15.72 23.68
N TYR A 20 16.98 -14.55 23.13
CA TYR A 20 18.35 -14.18 22.81
C TYR A 20 18.82 -13.22 23.90
N ARG A 21 19.89 -13.57 24.60
CA ARG A 21 20.65 -12.58 25.37
C ARG A 21 21.24 -11.59 24.36
N SER A 22 20.55 -10.48 24.11
CA SER A 22 21.19 -9.34 23.45
C SER A 22 22.10 -8.70 24.48
N TYR A 23 23.37 -9.12 24.52
CA TYR A 23 24.38 -8.32 25.19
C TYR A 23 24.37 -6.95 24.49
N GLY A 24 24.13 -5.88 25.25
CA GLY A 24 24.11 -4.49 24.75
C GLY A 24 25.48 -3.98 24.32
N ILE A 25 26.23 -4.82 23.61
CA ILE A 25 27.55 -4.53 23.07
C ILE A 25 27.33 -3.61 21.88
N ARG A 26 27.53 -2.31 22.09
CA ARG A 26 27.67 -1.36 21.00
C ARG A 26 29.03 -1.63 20.35
N LEU A 27 29.06 -2.40 19.28
CA LEU A 27 30.23 -2.49 18.42
C LEU A 27 30.47 -1.08 17.85
N LYS A 28 31.47 -0.36 18.38
CA LYS A 28 31.98 0.84 17.73
C LYS A 28 32.61 0.38 16.42
N SER A 29 31.99 0.74 15.31
CA SER A 29 32.62 0.70 14.00
C SER A 29 33.96 1.44 14.10
N PHE A 30 35.07 0.75 13.81
CA PHE A 30 36.37 1.41 13.65
C PHE A 30 36.42 2.26 12.37
N ASP A 31 35.47 2.03 11.46
CA ASP A 31 35.37 2.81 10.23
C ASP A 31 34.81 4.20 10.51
N PRO A 32 35.36 5.24 9.84
CA PRO A 32 34.91 6.60 9.98
C PRO A 32 33.49 6.78 9.40
N PRO A 33 32.72 7.78 9.89
CA PRO A 33 31.26 7.89 9.67
C PRO A 33 30.84 8.12 8.21
N TYR A 34 31.78 8.41 7.31
CA TYR A 34 31.52 8.58 5.87
C TYR A 34 31.68 7.28 5.06
N LEU A 35 32.28 6.23 5.64
CA LEU A 35 32.36 4.89 5.05
C LEU A 35 31.05 4.15 5.34
N SER A 36 30.03 4.40 4.51
CA SER A 36 28.76 3.69 4.58
C SER A 36 28.90 2.28 4.01
N VAL A 37 29.17 1.30 4.87
CA VAL A 37 29.12 -0.11 4.49
C VAL A 37 27.69 -0.45 4.12
N LYS A 38 27.46 -0.98 2.91
CA LYS A 38 26.15 -1.49 2.53
C LYS A 38 25.71 -2.52 3.56
N PRO A 39 24.47 -2.46 4.07
CA PRO A 39 24.02 -3.42 5.06
C PRO A 39 24.15 -4.84 4.50
N PRO A 40 24.50 -5.83 5.33
CA PRO A 40 24.66 -7.21 4.89
C PRO A 40 23.35 -7.80 4.36
N ILE A 41 22.21 -7.21 4.76
CA ILE A 41 20.87 -7.58 4.31
C ILE A 41 20.31 -6.38 3.54
N HIS A 42 19.76 -6.64 2.36
CA HIS A 42 19.10 -5.62 1.57
C HIS A 42 17.91 -5.02 2.33
N ILE A 43 17.84 -3.68 2.32
CA ILE A 43 16.74 -2.91 2.89
C ILE A 43 16.04 -2.22 1.74
N TYR A 44 14.74 -2.50 1.56
CA TYR A 44 13.92 -1.80 0.59
C TYR A 44 13.65 -0.39 1.08
N GLN A 45 13.97 0.60 0.24
CA GLN A 45 13.73 2.00 0.56
C GLN A 45 12.23 2.30 0.66
N SER A 46 11.45 1.79 -0.28
CA SER A 46 9.99 1.88 -0.25
C SER A 46 9.35 0.65 -0.91
N VAL A 47 8.30 0.13 -0.27
CA VAL A 47 7.45 -0.94 -0.79
C VAL A 47 6.03 -0.42 -0.84
N GLN A 48 5.40 -0.53 -2.00
CA GLN A 48 4.05 -0.07 -2.23
C GLN A 48 3.08 -1.26 -2.27
N PHE A 49 1.99 -1.14 -1.55
CA PHE A 49 0.86 -2.06 -1.54
C PHE A 49 -0.35 -1.32 -2.12
N ASP A 50 -0.88 -1.86 -3.21
CA ASP A 50 -2.08 -1.36 -3.87
C ASP A 50 -3.23 -2.32 -3.58
N VAL A 51 -4.11 -1.90 -2.68
CA VAL A 51 -5.25 -2.66 -2.21
C VAL A 51 -6.47 -2.23 -3.01
N ARG A 52 -7.08 -3.16 -3.74
CA ARG A 52 -8.22 -2.91 -4.63
C ARG A 52 -9.43 -3.73 -4.20
N GLY A 53 -10.62 -3.17 -4.38
CA GLY A 53 -11.86 -3.89 -4.14
C GLY A 53 -13.08 -3.19 -4.74
N HIS A 54 -14.10 -3.96 -5.08
CA HIS A 54 -15.38 -3.42 -5.57
C HIS A 54 -16.31 -3.01 -4.42
N ASN A 55 -16.24 -3.71 -3.29
CA ASN A 55 -17.03 -3.38 -2.10
C ASN A 55 -16.25 -2.42 -1.19
N TYR A 56 -16.69 -1.16 -1.17
CA TYR A 56 -16.07 -0.10 -0.38
C TYR A 56 -16.00 -0.43 1.12
N VAL A 57 -17.05 -1.00 1.71
CA VAL A 57 -17.12 -1.25 3.16
C VAL A 57 -16.11 -2.32 3.57
N GLN A 58 -15.96 -3.38 2.76
CA GLN A 58 -14.97 -4.42 3.02
C GLN A 58 -13.56 -3.88 2.84
N LEU A 59 -13.34 -3.08 1.79
CA LEU A 59 -12.05 -2.42 1.54
C LEU A 59 -11.63 -1.56 2.74
N GLU A 60 -12.51 -0.68 3.25
CA GLU A 60 -12.18 0.21 4.38
C GLU A 60 -11.91 -0.53 5.69
N LYS A 61 -12.61 -1.65 5.92
CA LYS A 61 -12.34 -2.49 7.08
C LYS A 61 -10.95 -3.12 6.99
N PHE A 62 -10.60 -3.63 5.81
CA PHE A 62 -9.31 -4.26 5.57
C PHE A 62 -8.15 -3.25 5.59
N THR A 63 -8.34 -2.06 5.03
CA THR A 63 -7.36 -0.97 5.05
C THR A 63 -7.09 -0.50 6.48
N SER A 64 -8.13 -0.41 7.30
CA SER A 64 -8.00 -0.13 8.74
C SER A 64 -7.21 -1.22 9.49
N TYR A 65 -7.39 -2.49 9.11
CA TYR A 65 -6.61 -3.60 9.66
C TYR A 65 -5.13 -3.51 9.26
N ILE A 66 -4.85 -3.35 7.96
CA ILE A 66 -3.50 -3.24 7.41
C ILE A 66 -2.74 -2.08 8.05
N HIS A 67 -3.39 -0.92 8.17
CA HIS A 67 -2.77 0.26 8.78
C HIS A 67 -2.32 -0.02 10.22
N LYS A 68 -3.19 -0.63 11.03
CA LYS A 68 -2.85 -1.02 12.41
C LYS A 68 -1.77 -2.10 12.45
N PHE A 69 -1.82 -3.07 11.54
CA PHE A 69 -0.83 -4.13 11.43
C PHE A 69 0.57 -3.55 11.21
N PHE A 70 0.74 -2.66 10.23
CA PHE A 70 2.05 -2.07 9.94
C PHE A 70 2.56 -1.15 11.05
N ILE A 71 1.69 -0.34 11.67
CA ILE A 71 2.05 0.47 12.84
C ILE A 71 2.51 -0.42 14.00
N ASN A 72 1.79 -1.52 14.27
CA ASN A 72 2.14 -2.45 15.33
C ASN A 72 3.45 -3.19 15.04
N CYS A 73 3.80 -3.41 13.77
CA CYS A 73 5.09 -3.93 13.36
C CYS A 73 6.24 -2.91 13.47
N GLY A 74 5.95 -1.64 13.78
CA GLY A 74 6.94 -0.58 13.97
C GLY A 74 7.41 0.07 12.67
N TYR A 75 6.62 -0.02 11.60
CA TYR A 75 6.93 0.63 10.33
C TYR A 75 6.32 2.03 10.24
N GLU A 76 7.00 2.92 9.51
CA GLU A 76 6.43 4.18 9.05
C GLU A 76 5.56 3.91 7.83
N VAL A 77 4.31 4.37 7.89
CA VAL A 77 3.29 4.07 6.89
C VAL A 77 2.74 5.37 6.33
N GLU A 78 2.85 5.52 5.01
CA GLU A 78 2.14 6.53 4.25
C GLU A 78 0.95 5.88 3.57
N ASN A 79 -0.24 6.46 3.68
CA ASN A 79 -1.42 5.95 3.00
C ASN A 79 -2.24 7.05 2.33
N PHE A 80 -2.89 6.71 1.23
CA PHE A 80 -3.82 7.61 0.55
C PHE A 80 -4.84 6.85 -0.30
N PRO A 81 -6.06 7.40 -0.46
CA PRO A 81 -7.01 6.93 -1.46
C PRO A 81 -6.65 7.38 -2.87
N LEU A 82 -7.00 6.56 -3.85
CA LEU A 82 -7.13 6.97 -5.23
C LEU A 82 -8.61 7.16 -5.60
N PRO A 83 -8.93 8.05 -6.55
CA PRO A 83 -10.29 8.18 -7.06
C PRO A 83 -10.77 6.84 -7.65
N PRO A 84 -12.06 6.47 -7.45
CA PRO A 84 -12.58 5.20 -7.92
C PRO A 84 -12.62 5.14 -9.44
N SER A 85 -12.16 4.03 -10.02
CA SER A 85 -12.30 3.77 -11.45
C SER A 85 -13.68 3.19 -11.71
N LYS A 86 -14.48 3.86 -12.54
CA LYS A 86 -15.81 3.38 -12.94
C LYS A 86 -15.72 2.73 -14.31
N LYS A 87 -16.22 1.50 -14.43
CA LYS A 87 -16.33 0.77 -15.69
C LYS A 87 -17.80 0.60 -16.04
N LEU A 88 -18.19 1.08 -17.22
CA LEU A 88 -19.53 0.90 -17.77
C LEU A 88 -19.61 -0.45 -18.48
N TYR A 89 -20.55 -1.28 -18.07
CA TYR A 89 -20.85 -2.55 -18.72
C TYR A 89 -22.22 -2.46 -19.36
N ARG A 90 -22.29 -2.92 -20.61
CA ARG A 90 -23.54 -2.98 -21.38
C ARG A 90 -23.86 -4.43 -21.68
N LEU A 91 -25.06 -4.85 -21.31
CA LEU A 91 -25.59 -6.15 -21.71
C LEU A 91 -26.41 -5.97 -22.97
N TYR A 92 -26.18 -6.84 -23.95
CA TYR A 92 -26.92 -6.87 -25.19
C TYR A 92 -27.99 -7.96 -25.14
N HIS A 93 -29.05 -7.77 -25.92
CA HIS A 93 -30.00 -8.84 -26.17
C HIS A 93 -29.33 -9.99 -26.95
N THR A 94 -29.76 -11.23 -26.69
CA THR A 94 -29.25 -12.40 -27.39
C THR A 94 -29.40 -12.22 -28.90
N ASN A 95 -28.32 -12.42 -29.66
CA ASN A 95 -28.28 -12.26 -31.12
C ASN A 95 -28.68 -10.86 -31.62
N SER A 96 -28.51 -9.81 -30.81
CA SER A 96 -28.82 -8.44 -31.19
C SER A 96 -27.75 -7.48 -30.68
N THR A 97 -27.58 -6.36 -31.38
CA THR A 97 -26.76 -5.22 -30.94
C THR A 97 -27.55 -4.23 -30.08
N ASN A 98 -28.85 -4.47 -29.85
CA ASN A 98 -29.66 -3.63 -28.99
C ASN A 98 -29.25 -3.81 -27.52
N ILE A 99 -29.00 -2.68 -26.86
CA ILE A 99 -28.65 -2.60 -25.44
C ILE A 99 -29.88 -2.99 -24.61
N ARG A 100 -29.72 -3.99 -23.75
CA ARG A 100 -30.73 -4.46 -22.80
C ARG A 100 -30.66 -3.68 -21.49
N SER A 101 -29.45 -3.51 -20.96
CA SER A 101 -29.23 -2.86 -19.67
C SER A 101 -27.78 -2.44 -19.53
N ASP A 102 -27.59 -1.27 -18.92
CA ASP A 102 -26.27 -0.73 -18.59
C ASP A 102 -26.11 -0.66 -17.07
N PHE A 103 -24.92 -1.01 -16.58
CA PHE A 103 -24.57 -0.85 -15.17
C PHE A 103 -23.12 -0.40 -15.01
N GLU A 104 -22.87 0.38 -13.96
CA GLU A 104 -21.53 0.84 -13.61
C GLU A 104 -20.96 0.00 -12.46
N ILE A 105 -19.74 -0.49 -12.62
CA ILE A 105 -18.98 -1.10 -11.52
C ILE A 105 -17.84 -0.17 -11.15
N SER A 106 -17.83 0.26 -9.89
CA SER A 106 -16.73 1.02 -9.30
C SER A 106 -15.66 0.09 -8.72
N GLU A 107 -14.40 0.40 -8.99
CA GLU A 107 -13.23 -0.22 -8.40
C GLU A 107 -12.55 0.82 -7.50
N PHE A 108 -12.55 0.56 -6.19
CA PHE A 108 -11.94 1.41 -5.19
C PHE A 108 -10.51 0.95 -4.91
N ARG A 109 -9.61 1.90 -4.70
CA ARG A 109 -8.17 1.64 -4.50
C ARG A 109 -7.63 2.42 -3.31
N ARG A 110 -6.80 1.76 -2.52
CA ARG A 110 -6.09 2.33 -1.37
C ARG A 110 -4.62 1.96 -1.48
N ILE A 111 -3.77 2.98 -1.47
CA ILE A 111 -2.32 2.81 -1.56
C ILE A 111 -1.71 2.91 -0.17
N TYR A 112 -0.82 1.98 0.13
CA TYR A 112 0.01 1.96 1.33
C TYR A 112 1.47 1.90 0.91
N ARG A 113 2.30 2.76 1.49
CA ARG A 113 3.74 2.77 1.29
C ARG A 113 4.45 2.62 2.62
N ILE A 114 5.46 1.76 2.62
CA ILE A 114 6.27 1.48 3.79
C ILE A 114 7.73 1.61 3.43
N SER A 115 8.48 2.28 4.29
CA SER A 115 9.91 2.45 4.18
C SER A 115 10.67 1.50 5.12
N GLY A 116 11.93 1.20 4.77
CA GLY A 116 12.83 0.49 5.68
C GLY A 116 12.55 -1.01 5.86
N VAL A 117 11.86 -1.66 4.90
CA VAL A 117 11.56 -3.09 4.99
C VAL A 117 12.80 -3.92 4.69
N ARG A 118 13.23 -4.75 5.64
CA ARG A 118 14.32 -5.71 5.41
C ARG A 118 13.87 -6.82 4.48
N ALA A 119 14.74 -7.27 3.57
CA ALA A 119 14.41 -8.33 2.62
C ALA A 119 13.91 -9.63 3.28
N VAL A 120 14.42 -9.97 4.46
CA VAL A 120 14.00 -11.15 5.24
C VAL A 120 12.60 -10.99 5.83
N GLN A 121 12.18 -9.76 6.16
CA GLN A 121 10.88 -9.52 6.79
C GLN A 121 9.73 -9.45 5.78
N LEU A 122 10.01 -8.98 4.56
CA LEU A 122 8.99 -8.83 3.52
C LEU A 122 8.16 -10.11 3.30
N PRO A 123 8.74 -11.30 3.04
CA PRO A 123 7.93 -12.51 2.79
C PRO A 123 7.04 -12.86 3.99
N ILE A 124 7.54 -12.70 5.22
CA ILE A 124 6.77 -12.98 6.45
C ILE A 124 5.57 -12.03 6.55
N LEU A 125 5.76 -10.74 6.24
CA LEU A 125 4.68 -9.77 6.23
C LEU A 125 3.63 -10.11 5.16
N LEU A 126 4.09 -10.51 3.97
CA LEU A 126 3.20 -10.90 2.88
C LEU A 126 2.36 -12.11 3.26
N ASP A 127 2.96 -13.15 3.84
CA ASP A 127 2.23 -14.34 4.27
C ASP A 127 1.13 -13.99 5.28
N LEU A 128 1.44 -13.15 6.27
CA LEU A 128 0.46 -12.70 7.27
C LEU A 128 -0.67 -11.88 6.64
N ILE A 129 -0.36 -11.01 5.67
CA ILE A 129 -1.37 -10.20 4.99
C ILE A 129 -2.27 -11.10 4.12
N TYR A 130 -1.69 -12.02 3.35
CA TYR A 130 -2.44 -12.92 2.48
C TYR A 130 -3.33 -13.88 3.28
N GLN A 131 -2.89 -14.35 4.44
CA GLN A 131 -3.72 -15.18 5.34
C GLN A 131 -4.94 -14.43 5.89
N ASN A 132 -4.85 -13.11 6.03
CA ASN A 132 -5.92 -12.25 6.56
C ASN A 132 -6.71 -11.52 5.45
N LEU A 133 -6.46 -11.84 4.18
CA LEU A 133 -7.11 -11.20 3.05
C LEU A 133 -8.60 -11.58 3.00
N SER A 134 -9.48 -10.59 3.01
CA SER A 134 -10.92 -10.84 2.87
C SER A 134 -11.31 -11.12 1.42
N SER A 135 -12.38 -11.88 1.22
CA SER A 135 -12.94 -12.17 -0.11
C SER A 135 -13.23 -10.91 -0.92
N GLY A 136 -12.83 -10.89 -2.20
CA GLY A 136 -13.13 -9.78 -3.12
C GLY A 136 -12.20 -8.56 -2.98
N ILE A 137 -11.13 -8.68 -2.18
CA ILE A 137 -10.03 -7.72 -2.14
C ILE A 137 -8.82 -8.32 -2.85
N ASN A 138 -8.18 -7.52 -3.70
CA ASN A 138 -6.96 -7.86 -4.40
C ASN A 138 -5.83 -6.94 -3.92
N ILE A 139 -4.63 -7.49 -3.74
CA ILE A 139 -3.44 -6.70 -3.37
C ILE A 139 -2.39 -6.89 -4.45
N HIS A 140 -1.83 -5.77 -4.92
CA HIS A 140 -0.65 -5.75 -5.77
C HIS A 140 0.52 -5.11 -5.01
N ILE A 141 1.69 -5.75 -5.03
CA ILE A 141 2.89 -5.26 -4.34
C ILE A 141 3.94 -4.93 -5.38
N GLY A 142 4.55 -3.76 -5.25
CA GLY A 142 5.55 -3.28 -6.20
C GLY A 142 6.46 -2.23 -5.60
N LYS A 143 7.31 -1.67 -6.49
CA LYS A 143 8.07 -0.45 -6.18
C LYS A 143 7.10 0.72 -6.12
N THR A 144 7.56 1.81 -5.51
CA THR A 144 6.77 3.05 -5.46
C THR A 144 6.65 3.65 -6.86
N ASP A 145 5.41 3.82 -7.30
CA ASP A 145 5.08 4.43 -8.60
C ASP A 145 4.70 5.89 -8.38
N THR A 146 5.52 6.82 -8.87
CA THR A 146 5.28 8.27 -8.75
C THR A 146 4.11 8.75 -9.60
N SER A 147 3.81 8.06 -10.70
CA SER A 147 2.65 8.39 -11.55
C SER A 147 1.31 8.25 -10.83
N LEU A 148 1.22 7.37 -9.81
CA LEU A 148 0.01 7.25 -9.00
C LEU A 148 -0.20 8.46 -8.08
N ASP A 149 0.86 9.19 -7.73
CA ASP A 149 0.74 10.42 -6.94
C ASP A 149 0.13 11.54 -7.76
N GLU A 150 0.48 11.64 -9.05
CA GLU A 150 -0.13 12.60 -9.98
C GLU A 150 -1.63 12.34 -10.15
N ASN A 151 -2.02 11.06 -10.26
CA ASN A 151 -3.42 10.64 -10.40
C ASN A 151 -4.32 11.00 -9.19
N ARG A 152 -3.72 11.34 -8.05
CA ARG A 152 -4.47 11.83 -6.88
C ARG A 152 -4.94 13.27 -7.09
N PHE A 153 -4.22 14.07 -7.86
CA PHE A 153 -4.49 15.47 -8.07
C PHE A 153 -5.45 15.70 -9.25
N VAL A 154 -6.14 16.84 -9.23
CA VAL A 154 -7.00 17.25 -10.33
C VAL A 154 -6.11 17.67 -11.51
N PRO A 155 -6.34 17.16 -12.73
CA PRO A 155 -5.52 17.50 -13.89
C PRO A 155 -5.68 18.98 -14.29
N GLN A 156 -4.57 19.61 -14.66
CA GLN A 156 -4.52 21.02 -15.08
C GLN A 156 -4.74 21.14 -16.59
N LEU A 157 -5.98 20.90 -17.03
CA LEU A 157 -6.34 20.82 -18.46
C LEU A 157 -5.97 22.08 -19.27
N GLU A 158 -6.09 23.27 -18.65
CA GLU A 158 -5.75 24.54 -19.30
C GLU A 158 -4.25 24.65 -19.59
N LYS A 159 -3.42 24.25 -18.62
CA LYS A 159 -1.96 24.22 -18.78
C LYS A 159 -1.56 23.27 -19.90
N GLU A 160 -2.14 22.08 -19.93
CA GLU A 160 -1.89 21.10 -20.99
C GLU A 160 -2.35 21.60 -22.37
N ALA A 161 -3.46 22.34 -22.45
CA ALA A 161 -3.93 22.95 -23.68
C ALA A 161 -2.94 24.03 -24.19
N LEU A 162 -2.48 24.92 -23.30
CA LEU A 162 -1.49 25.94 -23.63
C LEU A 162 -0.15 25.34 -24.06
N GLU A 163 0.31 24.28 -23.41
CA GLU A 163 1.54 23.57 -23.80
C GLU A 163 1.41 22.94 -25.20
N LYS A 164 0.25 22.37 -25.52
CA LYS A 164 -0.05 21.84 -26.86
C LYS A 164 -0.06 22.95 -27.90
N GLU A 165 -0.62 24.12 -27.61
CA GLU A 165 -0.60 25.27 -28.52
C GLU A 165 0.83 25.78 -28.73
N LEU A 166 1.62 25.94 -27.66
CA LEU A 166 3.03 26.32 -27.75
C LEU A 166 3.85 25.32 -28.58
N SER A 167 3.60 24.01 -28.43
CA SER A 167 4.31 23.00 -29.22
C SER A 167 4.06 23.09 -30.73
N LYS A 168 2.88 23.59 -31.15
CA LYS A 168 2.55 23.80 -32.57
C LYS A 168 3.25 25.02 -33.16
N LEU A 169 3.62 25.98 -32.31
CA LEU A 169 4.28 27.23 -32.71
C LEU A 169 5.81 27.11 -32.75
N LYS A 170 6.38 26.10 -32.10
CA LYS A 170 7.80 25.76 -32.20
C LYS A 170 8.06 25.03 -33.53
N PHE A 171 8.26 25.80 -34.60
CA PHE A 171 8.92 25.32 -35.80
C PHE A 171 10.42 25.12 -35.56
#